data_AF-B0CT79-F1
#
_entry.id   AF-B0CT79-F1
#
_cell.length_a   1.000
_cell.length_b   1.000
_cell.length_c   1.000
_cell.angle_alpha   90.00
_cell.angle_beta   90.00
_cell.angle_gamma   90.00
#
_symmetry.space_group_name_H-M   'P 1'
#
loop_
_entity.id
_entity.type
_entity.pdbx_description
1 polymer ?
#
loop_
_entity_poly.entity_id
_entity_poly.type
_entity_poly.pdbx_seq_one_letter_code
_entity_poly.pdbx_strand_id
1 'polypeptide(L)'
;MLQTMTAICVFDVPDADKDSVLDSVTAELKELAKNIDVEELETQAAGYENKEEGGKVDSTDGWVDKRLELTDIERAALDDSVLSVRLLLVKLRKLSYAIVNSTTLLLPKWFSTLKDMKLDERAMPCDVSTCWNLTYDMLKFAIDYRKAIDRLTTDKSLGI
;
A
#
# COMPACT_ATOMS: atom_id res chain seq x y z
N MET A 1 6.89 34.91 3.71
CA MET A 1 5.50 34.49 3.95
C MET A 1 5.17 33.37 2.97
N LEU A 2 5.11 32.15 3.52
CA LEU A 2 4.40 30.94 3.07
C LEU A 2 4.39 30.57 1.57
N GLN A 3 5.39 29.77 1.16
CA GLN A 3 5.22 28.79 0.08
C GLN A 3 4.51 27.56 0.65
N THR A 4 3.21 27.42 0.43
CA THR A 4 2.46 26.22 0.82
C THR A 4 1.40 25.88 -0.22
N MET A 5 1.76 25.52 -1.46
CA MET A 5 0.83 24.94 -2.45
C MET A 5 1.54 24.14 -3.56
N THR A 6 2.43 23.19 -3.24
CA THR A 6 3.10 22.39 -4.28
C THR A 6 3.35 20.93 -3.91
N ALA A 7 2.43 20.31 -3.15
CA ALA A 7 2.53 18.89 -2.82
C ALA A 7 1.33 18.04 -3.27
N ILE A 8 0.21 18.65 -3.66
CA ILE A 8 -1.03 17.90 -3.96
C ILE A 8 -1.17 17.56 -5.47
N CYS A 9 -0.55 18.32 -6.37
CA CYS A 9 -0.68 18.13 -7.83
C CYS A 9 0.18 16.99 -8.43
N VAL A 10 0.70 16.05 -7.64
CA VAL A 10 1.49 14.93 -8.18
C VAL A 10 0.60 13.90 -8.91
N PHE A 11 -0.73 13.98 -8.73
CA PHE A 11 -1.72 13.06 -9.30
C PHE A 11 -2.66 13.68 -10.33
N ASP A 12 -2.37 14.86 -10.88
CA ASP A 12 -3.18 15.41 -11.97
C ASP A 12 -2.92 14.63 -13.26
N VAL A 13 -3.88 13.75 -13.59
CA VAL A 13 -3.86 12.79 -14.68
C VAL A 13 -4.83 13.32 -15.77
N PRO A 14 -4.44 13.48 -17.04
CA PRO A 14 -5.25 14.18 -18.04
C PRO A 14 -6.57 13.46 -18.38
N ASP A 15 -7.69 14.18 -18.28
CA ASP A 15 -9.06 13.70 -18.47
C ASP A 15 -9.44 13.62 -19.95
N ALA A 16 -9.28 12.45 -20.56
CA ALA A 16 -10.09 11.98 -21.68
C ALA A 16 -9.77 10.50 -21.89
N ASP A 17 -10.77 9.62 -21.86
CA ASP A 17 -10.71 8.14 -21.95
C ASP A 17 -10.32 7.33 -20.70
N LYS A 18 -10.24 7.94 -19.52
CA LYS A 18 -9.81 7.20 -18.31
C LYS A 18 -10.92 6.57 -17.50
N ASP A 19 -12.13 7.11 -17.49
CA ASP A 19 -13.17 6.62 -16.56
C ASP A 19 -13.54 5.16 -16.80
N SER A 20 -13.61 4.72 -18.07
CA SER A 20 -13.91 3.31 -18.41
C SER A 20 -12.74 2.35 -18.13
N VAL A 21 -11.50 2.79 -18.37
CA VAL A 21 -10.29 2.01 -18.09
C VAL A 21 -10.03 1.94 -16.59
N LEU A 22 -10.26 3.03 -15.87
CA LEU A 22 -10.20 3.09 -14.41
C LEU A 22 -11.25 2.17 -13.82
N ASP A 23 -12.50 2.17 -14.28
CA ASP A 23 -13.55 1.25 -13.79
C ASP A 23 -13.19 -0.23 -13.99
N SER A 24 -12.58 -0.57 -15.12
CA SER A 24 -12.07 -1.93 -15.36
C SER A 24 -10.91 -2.27 -14.42
N VAL A 25 -9.94 -1.35 -14.28
CA VAL A 25 -8.76 -1.54 -13.42
C VAL A 25 -9.16 -1.57 -11.94
N THR A 26 -10.15 -0.77 -11.51
CA THR A 26 -10.65 -0.80 -10.13
C THR A 26 -11.40 -2.11 -9.85
N ALA A 27 -12.12 -2.67 -10.82
CA ALA A 27 -12.77 -3.97 -10.68
C ALA A 27 -11.76 -5.12 -10.54
N GLU A 28 -10.74 -5.17 -11.41
CA GLU A 28 -9.64 -6.15 -11.32
C GLU A 28 -8.86 -6.01 -10.00
N LEU A 29 -8.68 -4.78 -9.52
CA LEU A 29 -7.99 -4.53 -8.25
C LEU A 29 -8.82 -4.90 -7.03
N LYS A 30 -10.13 -4.70 -7.09
CA LYS A 30 -11.06 -5.13 -6.06
C LYS A 30 -11.09 -6.65 -5.95
N GLU A 31 -10.92 -7.37 -7.06
CA GLU A 31 -10.74 -8.81 -7.06
C GLU A 31 -9.40 -9.22 -6.43
N LEU A 32 -8.29 -8.57 -6.84
CA LEU A 32 -6.97 -8.82 -6.26
C LEU A 32 -6.89 -8.53 -4.76
N ALA A 33 -7.71 -7.59 -4.25
CA ALA A 33 -7.83 -7.26 -2.83
C ALA A 33 -8.55 -8.35 -2.04
N LYS A 34 -9.54 -9.04 -2.62
CA LYS A 34 -10.24 -10.16 -1.96
C LYS A 34 -9.30 -11.33 -1.64
N ASN A 35 -8.27 -11.53 -2.46
CA ASN A 35 -7.28 -12.61 -2.26
C ASN A 35 -6.17 -12.24 -1.25
N ILE A 36 -6.18 -11.04 -0.66
CA ILE A 36 -5.19 -10.60 0.35
C ILE A 36 -5.45 -11.22 1.72
N ASP A 37 -6.71 -11.50 2.04
CA ASP A 37 -7.07 -12.09 3.33
C ASP A 37 -6.39 -13.45 3.58
N VAL A 38 -6.08 -14.22 2.53
CA VAL A 38 -5.50 -15.57 2.68
C VAL A 38 -4.05 -15.52 3.18
N GLU A 39 -3.19 -14.69 2.58
CA GLU A 39 -1.78 -14.56 2.97
C GLU A 39 -1.61 -13.82 4.32
N GLU A 40 -2.50 -12.85 4.61
CA GLU A 40 -2.57 -12.19 5.93
C GLU A 40 -3.02 -13.16 7.03
N LEU A 41 -4.00 -14.03 6.75
CA LEU A 41 -4.43 -15.10 7.67
C LEU A 41 -3.30 -16.10 7.95
N GLU A 42 -2.50 -16.47 6.95
CA GLU A 42 -1.36 -17.37 7.13
C GLU A 42 -0.25 -16.75 8.01
N THR A 43 0.03 -15.45 7.82
CA THR A 43 1.00 -14.71 8.63
C THR A 43 0.51 -14.51 10.07
N GLN A 44 -0.79 -14.24 10.24
CA GLN A 44 -1.41 -14.20 11.57
C GLN A 44 -1.35 -15.57 12.24
N ALA A 45 -1.71 -16.65 11.53
CA ALA A 45 -1.69 -18.02 12.04
C ALA A 45 -0.31 -18.47 12.52
N ALA A 46 0.76 -18.11 11.80
CA ALA A 46 2.15 -18.39 12.21
C ALA A 46 2.60 -17.58 13.46
N GLY A 47 1.96 -16.45 13.76
CA GLY A 47 2.25 -15.61 14.94
C GLY A 47 1.51 -16.02 16.23
N TYR A 48 0.62 -17.01 16.18
CA TYR A 48 -0.23 -17.43 17.31
C TYR A 48 0.39 -18.47 18.26
N GLU A 49 1.65 -18.86 18.10
CA GLU A 49 2.31 -19.77 19.08
C GLU A 49 2.91 -19.05 20.30
N ASN A 50 2.91 -17.71 20.35
CA ASN A 50 3.40 -16.94 21.51
C ASN A 50 2.45 -15.79 21.88
N LYS A 51 1.41 -16.06 22.68
CA LYS A 51 0.70 -15.02 23.43
C LYS A 51 0.41 -15.50 24.84
N GLU A 52 1.32 -15.15 25.77
CA GLU A 52 0.97 -15.02 27.18
C GLU A 52 -0.10 -13.92 27.32
N GLU A 53 -1.13 -14.24 28.10
CA GLU A 53 -2.29 -13.40 28.39
C GLU A 53 -1.89 -12.13 29.15
N GLY A 54 -2.35 -10.97 28.65
CA GLY A 54 -2.20 -9.71 29.40
C GLY A 54 -2.48 -8.43 28.62
N GLY A 55 -3.45 -8.42 27.71
CA GLY A 55 -3.83 -7.21 26.97
C GLY A 55 -4.91 -6.42 27.69
N LYS A 56 -4.56 -5.29 28.32
CA LYS A 56 -5.53 -4.28 28.80
C LYS A 56 -6.39 -3.84 27.60
N VAL A 57 -7.69 -4.08 27.66
CA VAL A 57 -8.65 -3.61 26.66
C VAL A 57 -8.57 -2.09 26.64
N ASP A 58 -8.03 -1.53 25.56
CA ASP A 58 -8.06 -0.08 25.34
C ASP A 58 -9.51 0.32 25.14
N SER A 59 -10.04 1.10 26.08
CA SER A 59 -11.45 1.45 26.12
C SER A 59 -11.70 2.52 25.05
N THR A 60 -12.25 2.10 23.91
CA THR A 60 -12.66 2.96 22.79
C THR A 60 -13.93 3.79 23.08
N ASP A 61 -14.39 3.77 24.34
CA ASP A 61 -15.61 4.43 24.77
C ASP A 61 -15.54 5.95 24.53
N GLY A 62 -16.45 6.46 23.68
CA GLY A 62 -16.54 7.87 23.29
C GLY A 62 -15.90 8.25 21.94
N TRP A 63 -15.32 7.31 21.19
CA TRP A 63 -14.85 7.58 19.83
C TRP A 63 -16.03 7.60 18.85
N VAL A 64 -16.32 8.77 18.27
CA VAL A 64 -17.36 8.93 17.25
C VAL A 64 -16.73 8.84 15.86
N ASP A 65 -17.18 7.90 15.04
CA ASP A 65 -16.81 7.85 13.63
C ASP A 65 -17.50 8.99 12.87
N LYS A 66 -16.74 10.04 12.56
CA LYS A 66 -17.22 11.21 11.81
C LYS A 66 -17.77 10.85 10.42
N ARG A 67 -17.43 9.67 9.87
CA ARG A 67 -18.02 9.21 8.60
C ARG A 67 -19.49 8.86 8.72
N LEU A 68 -19.99 8.59 9.94
CA LEU A 68 -21.41 8.35 10.20
C LEU A 68 -22.21 9.67 10.21
N GLU A 69 -21.54 10.81 10.33
CA GLU A 69 -22.17 12.14 10.27
C GLU A 69 -22.31 12.67 8.84
N LEU A 70 -21.61 12.06 7.86
CA LEU A 70 -21.71 12.39 6.45
C LEU A 70 -22.98 11.80 5.85
N THR A 71 -23.59 12.53 4.91
CA THR A 71 -24.68 11.99 4.10
C THR A 71 -24.16 10.88 3.19
N ASP A 72 -25.04 9.97 2.76
CA ASP A 72 -24.66 8.86 1.88
C ASP A 72 -23.96 9.33 0.59
N ILE A 73 -24.36 10.51 0.08
CA ILE A 73 -23.78 11.14 -1.11
C ILE A 73 -22.34 11.60 -0.84
N GLU A 74 -22.12 12.32 0.26
CA GLU A 74 -20.79 12.82 0.63
C GLU A 74 -19.84 11.68 0.98
N ARG A 75 -20.35 10.63 1.62
CA ARG A 75 -19.57 9.44 1.96
C ARG A 75 -19.14 8.68 0.71
N ALA A 76 -20.03 8.53 -0.28
CA ALA A 76 -19.70 7.90 -1.56
C ALA A 76 -18.64 8.71 -2.33
N ALA A 77 -18.78 10.03 -2.39
CA ALA A 77 -17.79 10.91 -3.03
C ALA A 77 -16.41 10.84 -2.32
N LEU A 78 -16.41 10.78 -0.99
CA LEU A 78 -15.18 10.59 -0.22
C LEU A 78 -14.55 9.24 -0.50
N ASP A 79 -15.33 8.16 -0.47
CA ASP A 79 -14.82 6.82 -0.77
C ASP A 79 -14.22 6.81 -2.19
N ASP A 80 -14.88 7.41 -3.18
CA ASP A 80 -14.39 7.49 -4.56
C ASP A 80 -13.03 8.21 -4.67
N SER A 81 -12.88 9.34 -3.98
CA SER A 81 -11.59 10.05 -3.93
C SER A 81 -10.47 9.21 -3.28
N VAL A 82 -10.82 8.43 -2.25
CA VAL A 82 -9.89 7.63 -1.46
C VAL A 82 -9.61 6.26 -2.10
N LEU A 83 -10.46 5.79 -3.02
CA LEU A 83 -10.29 4.51 -3.72
C LEU A 83 -8.93 4.43 -4.38
N SER A 84 -8.52 5.48 -5.09
CA SER A 84 -7.22 5.55 -5.77
C SER A 84 -6.06 5.26 -4.81
N VAL A 85 -6.03 5.91 -3.65
CA VAL A 85 -5.00 5.74 -2.62
C VAL A 85 -5.07 4.34 -1.99
N ARG A 86 -6.27 3.84 -1.67
CA ARG A 86 -6.46 2.49 -1.12
C ARG A 86 -5.93 1.41 -2.07
N LEU A 87 -6.19 1.56 -3.36
CA LEU A 87 -5.76 0.60 -4.37
C LEU A 87 -4.24 0.63 -4.57
N LEU A 88 -3.62 1.82 -4.58
CA LEU A 88 -2.16 1.95 -4.62
C LEU A 88 -1.50 1.30 -3.40
N LEU A 89 -2.04 1.53 -2.21
CA LEU A 89 -1.56 0.90 -0.97
C LEU A 89 -1.60 -0.62 -1.05
N VAL A 90 -2.70 -1.19 -1.55
CA VAL A 90 -2.84 -2.62 -1.78
C VAL A 90 -1.74 -3.14 -2.71
N LYS A 91 -1.50 -2.48 -3.85
CA LYS A 91 -0.43 -2.88 -4.78
C LYS A 91 0.95 -2.83 -4.13
N LEU A 92 1.24 -1.76 -3.39
CA LEU A 92 2.53 -1.60 -2.71
C LEU A 92 2.75 -2.70 -1.67
N ARG A 93 1.71 -3.10 -0.94
CA ARG A 93 1.79 -4.19 0.04
C ARG A 93 2.02 -5.56 -0.62
N LYS A 94 1.34 -5.84 -1.74
CA LYS A 94 1.59 -7.08 -2.50
C LYS A 94 3.00 -7.12 -3.07
N LEU A 95 3.46 -5.99 -3.60
CA LEU A 95 4.82 -5.87 -4.13
C LEU A 95 5.86 -6.07 -3.02
N SER A 96 5.69 -5.40 -1.87
CA SER A 96 6.63 -5.52 -0.76
C SER A 96 6.70 -6.97 -0.26
N TYR A 97 5.54 -7.61 -0.10
CA TYR A 97 5.44 -9.02 0.31
C TYR A 97 6.13 -9.94 -0.70
N ALA A 98 5.85 -9.78 -2.00
CA ALA A 98 6.49 -10.56 -3.06
C ALA A 98 8.03 -10.41 -3.03
N ILE A 99 8.53 -9.18 -2.88
CA ILE A 99 9.97 -8.91 -2.80
C ILE A 99 10.59 -9.58 -1.56
N VAL A 100 9.97 -9.44 -0.39
CA VAL A 100 10.51 -9.99 0.86
C VAL A 100 10.47 -11.52 0.88
N ASN A 101 9.41 -12.13 0.36
CA ASN A 101 9.25 -13.58 0.38
C ASN A 101 9.96 -14.29 -0.77
N SER A 102 10.22 -13.62 -1.89
CA SER A 102 11.04 -14.17 -2.98
C SER A 102 12.51 -13.85 -2.76
N THR A 103 13.07 -14.54 -1.77
CA THR A 103 14.46 -14.38 -1.31
C THR A 103 15.51 -14.71 -2.39
N THR A 104 15.14 -15.52 -3.38
CA THR A 104 16.06 -16.04 -4.42
C THR A 104 16.03 -15.26 -5.72
N LEU A 105 14.90 -14.64 -6.08
CA LEU A 105 14.73 -13.98 -7.38
C LEU A 105 14.50 -12.48 -7.22
N LEU A 106 13.47 -12.07 -6.49
CA LEU A 106 13.07 -10.67 -6.42
C LEU A 106 13.95 -9.87 -5.46
N LEU A 107 14.29 -10.43 -4.31
CA LEU A 107 15.11 -9.74 -3.31
C LEU A 107 16.52 -9.39 -3.84
N PRO A 108 17.26 -10.33 -4.47
CA PRO A 108 18.59 -10.00 -5.03
C PRO A 108 18.50 -9.01 -6.20
N LYS A 109 17.45 -9.12 -7.03
CA LYS A 109 17.19 -8.22 -8.16
C LYS A 109 16.83 -6.81 -7.68
N TRP A 110 16.09 -6.70 -6.59
CA TRP A 110 15.79 -5.43 -5.91
C TRP A 110 17.07 -4.74 -5.46
N PHE A 111 17.91 -5.42 -4.68
CA PHE A 111 19.19 -4.84 -4.22
C PHE A 111 20.12 -4.49 -5.38
N SER A 112 20.18 -5.32 -6.43
CA SER A 112 20.94 -5.02 -7.65
C SER A 112 20.43 -3.74 -8.31
N THR A 113 19.11 -3.54 -8.36
CA THR A 113 18.50 -2.33 -8.91
C THR A 113 18.81 -1.09 -8.07
N LEU A 114 18.78 -1.21 -6.75
CA LEU A 114 19.17 -0.11 -5.86
C LEU A 114 20.63 0.29 -6.06
N LYS A 115 21.51 -0.70 -6.17
CA LYS A 115 22.94 -0.49 -6.42
C LYS A 115 23.20 0.19 -7.77
N ASP A 116 22.53 -0.25 -8.83
CA ASP A 116 22.61 0.36 -10.17
C ASP A 116 22.19 1.85 -10.13
N MET A 117 21.16 2.17 -9.35
CA MET A 117 20.62 3.52 -9.21
C MET A 117 21.34 4.36 -8.14
N LYS A 118 22.32 3.79 -7.44
CA LYS A 118 23.04 4.40 -6.31
C LYS A 118 22.10 4.90 -5.21
N LEU A 119 21.02 4.15 -4.95
CA LEU A 119 20.11 4.38 -3.84
C LEU A 119 20.57 3.57 -2.62
N ASP A 120 20.18 4.01 -1.43
CA ASP A 120 20.47 3.29 -0.19
C ASP A 120 19.84 1.90 -0.22
N GLU A 121 20.65 0.86 0.01
CA GLU A 121 20.26 -0.55 0.02
C GLU A 121 19.33 -0.84 1.21
N ARG A 122 18.02 -0.67 1.00
CA ARG A 122 16.99 -0.89 2.02
C ARG A 122 15.90 -1.83 1.48
N ALA A 123 15.47 -2.75 2.33
CA ALA A 123 14.29 -3.58 2.05
C ALA A 123 13.01 -2.73 2.11
N MET A 124 12.06 -3.03 1.22
CA MET A 124 10.76 -2.36 1.24
C MET A 124 10.05 -2.66 2.58
N PRO A 125 9.50 -1.65 3.27
CA PRO A 125 8.69 -1.90 4.46
C PRO A 125 7.49 -2.78 4.09
N CYS A 126 7.30 -3.88 4.80
CA CYS A 126 6.12 -4.74 4.70
C CYS A 126 5.26 -4.57 5.93
N ASP A 127 3.95 -4.71 5.76
CA ASP A 127 2.98 -4.62 6.85
C ASP A 127 3.32 -5.60 7.99
N VAL A 128 3.51 -5.08 9.19
CA VAL A 128 3.79 -5.82 10.42
C VAL A 128 2.73 -5.36 11.41
N SER A 129 1.95 -6.31 11.92
CA SER A 129 0.77 -6.08 12.78
C SER A 129 1.04 -5.24 14.04
N THR A 130 2.30 -4.99 14.37
CA THR A 130 2.75 -4.26 15.56
C THR A 130 3.14 -2.79 15.29
N CYS A 131 3.07 -2.29 14.05
CA CYS A 131 3.61 -0.97 13.71
C CYS A 131 2.54 0.03 13.23
N TRP A 132 2.21 1.01 14.07
CA TRP A 132 1.09 1.95 13.87
C TRP A 132 1.29 3.00 12.77
N ASN A 133 2.51 3.17 12.24
CA ASN A 133 2.84 4.17 11.21
C ASN A 133 3.22 3.57 9.85
N LEU A 134 2.99 2.28 9.67
CA LEU A 134 3.59 1.53 8.57
C LEU A 134 3.03 1.91 7.21
N THR A 135 1.73 2.25 7.13
CA THR A 135 1.11 2.74 5.90
C THR A 135 1.75 4.04 5.41
N TYR A 136 2.05 4.96 6.33
CA TYR A 136 2.73 6.22 6.00
C TYR A 136 4.18 5.97 5.57
N ASP A 137 4.90 5.13 6.31
CA ASP A 137 6.30 4.81 5.99
C ASP A 137 6.43 4.08 4.65
N MET A 138 5.49 3.19 4.31
CA MET A 138 5.40 2.52 3.00
C MET A 138 5.17 3.52 1.86
N LEU A 139 4.24 4.47 2.04
CA LEU A 139 3.98 5.49 1.02
C LEU A 139 5.19 6.41 0.81
N LYS A 140 5.81 6.85 1.91
CA LYS A 140 7.01 7.67 1.86
C LYS A 140 8.14 6.93 1.13
N PHE A 141 8.36 5.66 1.48
CA PHE A 141 9.34 4.81 0.81
C PHE A 141 9.03 4.63 -0.68
N ALA A 142 7.76 4.39 -1.04
CA ALA A 142 7.35 4.22 -2.42
C ALA A 142 7.60 5.48 -3.27
N ILE A 143 7.44 6.67 -2.69
CA ILE A 143 7.77 7.93 -3.34
C ILE A 143 9.28 8.06 -3.54
N ASP A 144 10.07 7.82 -2.48
CA ASP A 144 11.53 7.94 -2.52
C ASP A 144 12.17 6.95 -3.51
N TYR A 145 11.63 5.73 -3.59
CA TYR A 145 12.16 4.63 -4.40
C TYR A 145 11.35 4.37 -5.68
N ARG A 146 10.50 5.30 -6.11
CA ARG A 146 9.59 5.14 -7.26
C ARG A 146 10.29 4.62 -8.52
N LYS A 147 11.45 5.19 -8.86
CA LYS A 147 12.21 4.78 -10.06
C LYS A 147 12.68 3.32 -9.99
N ALA A 148 13.07 2.85 -8.81
CA ALA A 148 13.49 1.47 -8.61
C ALA A 148 12.30 0.52 -8.70
N ILE A 149 11.16 0.91 -8.13
CA ILE A 149 9.90 0.16 -8.22
C ILE A 149 9.46 0.04 -9.69
N ASP A 150 9.46 1.15 -10.43
CA ASP A 150 9.07 1.18 -11.85
C ASP A 150 9.98 0.27 -12.70
N ARG A 151 11.30 0.25 -12.43
CA ARG A 151 12.23 -0.64 -13.15
C ARG A 151 11.97 -2.11 -12.82
N LEU A 152 11.67 -2.43 -11.57
CA LEU A 152 11.40 -3.80 -11.14
C LEU A 152 10.11 -4.33 -11.78
N THR A 153 9.04 -3.53 -11.79
CA THR A 153 7.73 -3.91 -12.37
C THR A 153 7.71 -3.90 -13.89
N THR A 154 8.60 -3.15 -14.54
CA THR A 154 8.75 -3.21 -16.01
C THR A 154 9.34 -4.54 -16.48
N ASP A 155 10.12 -5.22 -15.63
CA ASP A 155 10.79 -6.47 -15.95
C ASP A 155 9.80 -7.65 -15.89
N LYS A 156 9.04 -7.85 -16.99
CA LYS A 156 8.02 -8.92 -17.12
C LYS A 156 8.53 -10.34 -16.88
N SER A 157 9.85 -10.52 -16.88
CA SER A 157 10.51 -11.80 -16.55
C SER A 157 10.33 -12.20 -15.08
N LEU A 158 9.95 -11.25 -14.20
CA LEU A 158 9.81 -11.45 -12.77
C LEU A 158 8.40 -11.91 -12.34
N GLY A 159 7.44 -11.97 -13.26
CA GLY A 159 6.08 -12.45 -13.00
C GLY A 159 5.25 -11.57 -12.05
N ILE A 160 5.59 -10.27 -11.97
CA ILE A 160 4.92 -9.23 -11.17
C ILE A 160 4.13 -8.29 -12.07
#